data_AF-A0A6V8NNZ3-F1
#
_entry.id   AF-A0A6V8NNZ3-F1
#
_cell.length_a   1.000
_cell.length_b   1.000
_cell.length_c   1.000
_cell.angle_alpha   90.00
_cell.angle_beta   90.00
_cell.angle_gamma   90.00
#
_symmetry.space_group_name_H-M   'P 1'
#
loop_
_entity.id
_entity.type
_entity.pdbx_description
1 polymer ?
#
loop_
_entity_poly.entity_id
_entity_poly.type
_entity_poly.pdbx_seq_one_letter_code
_entity_poly.pdbx_strand_id
1 'polypeptide(L)'
;MHNLHLVVNNARFLILPWVSSQNLASRVLAGVARRLPKDWQPRYGYQPVLLETFVEQGRFRGTCYRAGNWIQVGQTQGRGKLDRHTRYPLPVKDIFLYPLHKRFRRELRTS
;
A
#
# COMPACT_ATOMS: atom_id res chain seq x y z
N MET A 1 2.48 -17.41 8.09
CA MET A 1 1.51 -16.29 7.92
C MET A 1 0.45 -16.76 6.94
N HIS A 2 -0.76 -17.12 7.39
CA HIS A 2 -1.76 -17.79 6.55
C HIS A 2 -2.72 -16.82 5.80
N ASN A 3 -2.73 -15.53 6.17
CA ASN A 3 -3.73 -14.56 5.69
C ASN A 3 -3.17 -13.45 4.79
N LEU A 4 -1.98 -13.65 4.22
CA LEU A 4 -1.34 -12.64 3.36
C LEU A 4 -2.15 -12.35 2.10
N HIS A 5 -2.94 -13.32 1.61
CA HIS A 5 -3.83 -13.13 0.46
C HIS A 5 -4.89 -12.04 0.69
N LEU A 6 -5.24 -11.72 1.94
CA LEU A 6 -6.16 -10.64 2.28
C LEU A 6 -5.51 -9.23 2.24
N VAL A 7 -4.20 -9.17 1.99
CA VAL A 7 -3.43 -7.93 1.84
C VAL A 7 -3.11 -7.72 0.37
N VAL A 8 -3.46 -6.56 -0.18
CA VAL A 8 -3.19 -6.23 -1.59
C VAL A 8 -2.14 -5.13 -1.66
N ASN A 9 -1.13 -5.35 -2.49
CA ASN A 9 -0.08 -4.38 -2.73
C ASN A 9 -0.44 -3.43 -3.88
N ASN A 10 -0.47 -2.13 -3.61
CA ASN A 10 -0.53 -1.10 -4.65
C ASN A 10 0.89 -0.81 -5.15
N ALA A 11 1.36 -1.66 -6.07
CA ALA A 11 2.75 -1.66 -6.54
C ALA A 11 3.13 -0.43 -7.37
N ARG A 12 2.18 0.12 -8.13
CA ARG A 12 2.42 1.27 -9.01
C ARG A 12 1.22 2.20 -9.06
N PHE A 13 1.43 3.43 -8.62
CA PHE A 13 0.49 4.52 -8.77
C PHE A 13 1.21 5.71 -9.40
N LEU A 14 0.80 6.08 -10.62
CA LEU A 14 1.45 7.11 -11.41
C LEU A 14 0.40 8.06 -11.97
N ILE A 15 0.58 9.35 -11.69
CA ILE A 15 -0.08 10.43 -12.42
C ILE A 15 0.98 11.04 -13.32
N LEU A 16 0.64 11.20 -14.60
CA LEU A 16 1.58 11.70 -15.59
C LEU A 16 1.85 13.19 -15.35
N PRO A 17 3.08 13.70 -15.58
CA PRO A 17 3.47 15.06 -15.19
C PRO A 17 2.63 16.18 -15.79
N TRP A 18 2.02 15.94 -16.95
CA TRP A 18 1.16 16.91 -17.62
C TRP A 18 -0.26 17.00 -17.04
N VAL A 19 -0.62 16.12 -16.09
CA VAL A 19 -1.90 16.16 -15.40
C VAL A 19 -1.75 16.96 -14.11
N SER A 20 -2.35 18.16 -14.08
CA SER A 20 -2.38 19.01 -12.90
C SER A 20 -3.80 19.19 -12.39
N SER A 21 -4.08 18.69 -11.19
CA SER A 21 -5.36 18.88 -10.51
C SER A 21 -5.20 18.70 -9.01
N GLN A 22 -5.78 19.62 -8.24
CA GLN A 22 -5.66 19.62 -6.79
C GLN A 22 -6.31 18.35 -6.20
N ASN A 23 -5.59 17.67 -5.30
CA ASN A 23 -6.06 16.47 -4.59
C ASN A 23 -6.47 15.29 -5.50
N LEU A 24 -6.12 15.31 -6.79
CA LEU A 24 -6.48 14.25 -7.73
C LEU A 24 -5.97 12.88 -7.25
N ALA A 25 -4.71 12.84 -6.83
CA ALA A 25 -4.07 11.62 -6.37
C ALA A 25 -4.80 10.95 -5.20
N SER A 26 -5.04 11.69 -4.12
CA SER A 26 -5.73 11.17 -2.93
C SER A 26 -7.19 10.83 -3.23
N ARG A 27 -7.87 11.61 -4.09
CA ARG A 27 -9.24 11.32 -4.52
C ARG A 27 -9.34 10.02 -5.32
N VAL A 28 -8.43 9.80 -6.27
CA VAL A 28 -8.38 8.55 -7.05
C VAL A 28 -8.10 7.36 -6.13
N LEU A 29 -7.10 7.47 -5.24
CA LEU A 29 -6.77 6.40 -4.28
C LEU A 29 -7.96 6.05 -3.38
N ALA A 30 -8.66 7.05 -2.85
CA ALA A 30 -9.85 6.83 -2.02
C ALA A 30 -11.00 6.16 -2.80
N GLY A 31 -11.19 6.56 -4.07
CA GLY A 31 -12.17 5.92 -4.96
C GLY A 31 -11.86 4.45 -5.21
N VAL A 32 -10.61 4.14 -5.56
CA VAL A 32 -10.14 2.77 -5.78
C VAL A 32 -10.28 1.95 -4.50
N ALA A 33 -9.81 2.44 -3.36
CA ALA A 33 -9.87 1.71 -2.10
C ALA A 33 -11.31 1.35 -1.68
N ARG A 34 -12.29 2.23 -1.91
CA ARG A 34 -13.70 1.94 -1.58
C ARG A 34 -14.30 0.85 -2.46
N ARG A 35 -13.89 0.77 -3.73
CA ARG A 35 -14.47 -0.16 -4.70
C ARG A 35 -13.75 -1.51 -4.71
N LEU A 36 -12.45 -1.50 -4.42
CA LEU A 36 -11.55 -2.64 -4.53
C LEU A 36 -12.10 -3.94 -3.91
N PRO A 37 -12.59 -3.99 -2.65
CA PRO A 37 -13.09 -5.25 -2.08
C PRO A 37 -14.24 -5.86 -2.87
N LYS A 38 -15.14 -5.02 -3.39
CA LYS A 38 -16.31 -5.46 -4.18
C LYS A 38 -15.90 -5.99 -5.54
N ASP A 39 -14.95 -5.33 -6.20
CA ASP A 39 -14.43 -5.77 -7.51
C ASP A 39 -13.56 -7.04 -7.37
N TRP A 40 -12.92 -7.25 -6.22
CA TRP A 40 -12.04 -8.39 -5.96
C TRP A 40 -12.80 -9.72 -5.79
N GLN A 41 -13.92 -9.69 -5.06
CA GLN A 41 -14.75 -10.87 -4.75
C GLN A 41 -15.15 -11.68 -5.99
N PRO A 42 -15.76 -11.11 -7.05
CA PRO A 42 -16.17 -11.90 -8.22
C PRO A 42 -14.98 -12.48 -8.99
N ARG A 43 -13.78 -11.89 -8.86
CA ARG A 43 -12.61 -12.34 -9.60
C ARG A 43 -11.79 -13.39 -8.85
N TYR A 44 -11.69 -13.29 -7.53
CA TYR A 44 -10.78 -14.12 -6.72
C TYR A 44 -11.49 -14.90 -5.61
N GLY A 45 -12.80 -14.71 -5.41
CA GLY A 45 -13.60 -15.45 -4.43
C GLY A 45 -13.47 -14.94 -2.99
N TYR A 46 -12.74 -13.85 -2.73
CA TYR A 46 -12.59 -13.25 -1.41
C TYR A 46 -12.49 -11.72 -1.47
N GLN A 47 -12.66 -11.07 -0.31
CA GLN A 47 -12.48 -9.63 -0.15
C GLN A 47 -11.19 -9.31 0.61
N PRO A 48 -10.26 -8.54 0.02
CA PRO A 48 -9.09 -8.06 0.74
C PRO A 48 -9.51 -7.09 1.85
N VAL A 49 -8.76 -7.10 2.95
CA VAL A 49 -9.05 -6.33 4.16
C VAL A 49 -8.07 -5.18 4.38
N LEU A 50 -6.95 -5.17 3.66
CA LEU A 50 -5.87 -4.21 3.81
C LEU A 50 -5.19 -3.93 2.47
N LEU A 51 -4.92 -2.66 2.19
CA LEU A 51 -3.96 -2.24 1.17
C LEU A 51 -2.63 -1.92 1.82
N GLU A 52 -1.55 -2.20 1.10
CA GLU A 52 -0.21 -1.72 1.41
C GLU A 52 0.45 -1.07 0.19
N THR A 53 1.40 -0.19 0.42
CA THR A 53 2.28 0.35 -0.61
C THR A 53 3.62 0.76 -0.01
N PHE A 54 4.62 0.86 -0.88
CA PHE A 54 5.99 1.20 -0.51
C PHE A 54 6.45 2.42 -1.31
N VAL A 55 6.83 3.48 -0.60
CA VAL A 55 7.22 4.76 -1.21
C VAL A 55 8.70 5.02 -0.94
N GLU A 56 9.50 5.09 -1.99
CA GLU A 56 10.93 5.41 -1.85
C GLU A 56 11.16 6.85 -1.41
N GLN A 57 11.77 7.02 -0.24
CA GLN A 57 11.93 8.33 0.42
C GLN A 57 12.78 9.32 -0.39
N GLY A 58 13.82 8.82 -1.05
CA GLY A 58 14.74 9.67 -1.85
C GLY A 58 14.10 10.24 -3.12
N ARG A 59 13.00 9.65 -3.59
CA ARG A 59 12.32 10.06 -4.83
C ARG A 59 10.96 10.71 -4.58
N PHE A 60 10.25 10.31 -3.53
CA PHE A 60 8.87 10.71 -3.30
C PHE A 60 8.59 10.97 -1.83
N ARG A 61 7.83 12.03 -1.53
CA ARG A 61 7.41 12.38 -0.16
C ARG A 61 6.18 11.60 0.34
N GLY A 62 5.54 10.84 -0.55
CA GLY A 62 4.31 10.09 -0.24
C GLY A 62 3.09 10.97 0.06
N THR A 63 3.08 12.22 -0.39
CA THR A 63 2.06 13.24 -0.02
C THR A 63 0.63 12.77 -0.26
N CYS A 64 0.35 12.10 -1.38
CA CYS A 64 -1.00 11.62 -1.69
C CYS A 64 -1.49 10.53 -0.74
N TYR A 65 -0.60 9.67 -0.24
CA TYR A 65 -0.92 8.65 0.75
C TYR A 65 -1.20 9.28 2.11
N ARG A 66 -0.34 10.22 2.55
CA ARG A 66 -0.54 11.00 3.78
C ARG A 66 -1.87 11.77 3.76
N ALA A 67 -2.20 12.41 2.63
CA ALA A 67 -3.46 13.14 2.44
C ALA A 67 -4.69 12.22 2.29
N GLY A 68 -4.49 10.95 1.94
CA GLY A 68 -5.56 9.97 1.68
C GLY A 68 -5.94 9.13 2.89
N ASN A 69 -5.59 9.53 4.12
CA ASN A 69 -5.78 8.77 5.35
C ASN A 69 -5.06 7.40 5.38
N TRP A 70 -3.96 7.24 4.63
CA TRP A 70 -3.10 6.06 4.78
C TRP A 70 -2.26 6.20 6.05
N ILE A 71 -2.03 5.08 6.71
CA ILE A 71 -1.26 4.99 7.95
C ILE A 71 0.18 4.63 7.59
N GLN A 72 1.12 5.52 7.89
CA GLN A 72 2.55 5.19 7.82
C GLN A 72 2.91 4.29 9.01
N VAL A 73 3.42 3.09 8.76
CA VAL A 73 3.68 2.09 9.82
C VAL A 73 5.16 1.80 10.06
N GLY A 74 6.03 2.35 9.23
CA GLY A 74 7.47 2.17 9.36
C GLY A 74 8.18 2.31 8.03
N GLN A 75 9.40 1.78 7.99
CA GLN A 75 10.31 1.89 6.86
C GLN A 75 10.91 0.52 6.55
N THR A 76 11.18 0.26 5.27
CA THR A 76 11.99 -0.89 4.88
C THR A 76 13.43 -0.66 5.32
N GLN A 77 14.16 -1.73 5.60
CA GLN A 77 15.55 -1.60 6.04
C GLN A 77 16.53 -1.31 4.89
N GLY A 78 16.08 -1.17 3.64
CA GLY A 78 16.99 -1.05 2.49
C GLY A 78 17.76 -2.35 2.16
N ARG A 79 17.30 -3.49 2.69
CA ARG A 79 17.94 -4.79 2.49
C ARG A 79 17.39 -5.50 1.24
N GLY A 80 18.28 -5.92 0.34
CA GLY A 80 17.92 -6.80 -0.76
C GLY A 80 17.72 -8.25 -0.31
N LYS A 81 16.89 -9.02 -1.04
CA LYS A 81 16.58 -10.42 -0.71
C LYS A 81 17.84 -11.32 -0.60
N LEU A 82 18.92 -10.95 -1.29
CA LEU A 82 20.20 -11.68 -1.33
C LEU A 82 21.33 -11.01 -0.52
N ASP A 83 21.00 -10.00 0.29
CA ASP A 83 22.01 -9.30 1.09
C ASP A 83 22.44 -10.14 2.31
N ARG A 84 23.45 -10.98 2.09
CA ARG A 84 24.08 -11.83 3.10
C ARG A 84 25.01 -11.07 4.06
N HIS A 85 25.44 -9.87 3.69
CA HIS A 85 26.46 -9.11 4.41
C HIS A 85 25.91 -7.85 5.08
N THR A 86 24.58 -7.70 5.13
CA THR A 86 23.93 -6.56 5.79
C THR A 86 24.42 -5.21 5.25
N ARG A 87 24.66 -5.16 3.93
CA ARG A 87 25.16 -3.96 3.25
C ARG A 87 24.09 -2.92 2.94
N TYR A 88 22.80 -3.29 3.05
CA TYR A 88 21.65 -2.43 2.81
C TYR A 88 21.73 -1.64 1.48
N PRO A 89 21.97 -2.29 0.34
CA PRO A 89 22.23 -1.60 -0.92
C PRO A 89 20.99 -0.97 -1.56
N LEU A 90 19.78 -1.22 -1.02
CA LEU A 90 18.54 -0.75 -1.62
C LEU A 90 18.03 0.53 -0.95
N PRO A 91 17.34 1.41 -1.70
CA PRO A 91 16.69 2.57 -1.11
C PRO A 91 15.69 2.20 -0.02
N VAL A 92 15.70 2.97 1.07
CA VAL A 92 14.70 2.90 2.15
C VAL A 92 13.35 3.39 1.62
N LYS A 93 12.30 2.65 1.95
CA LYS A 93 10.93 2.96 1.55
C LYS A 93 10.05 3.13 2.78
N ASP A 94 9.24 4.18 2.80
CA ASP A 94 8.12 4.29 3.72
C ASP A 94 7.07 3.23 3.40
N ILE A 95 6.53 2.61 4.45
CA ILE A 95 5.45 1.63 4.36
C ILE A 95 4.15 2.31 4.76
N PHE A 96 3.19 2.34 3.84
CA PHE A 96 1.86 2.87 4.09
C PHE A 96 0.81 1.78 3.99
N LEU A 97 -0.13 1.76 4.95
CA LEU A 97 -1.25 0.84 4.98
C LEU A 97 -2.57 1.59 4.90
N TYR A 98 -3.57 1.00 4.25
CA TYR A 98 -4.93 1.52 4.24
C TYR A 98 -5.95 0.40 4.56
N PRO A 99 -6.64 0.46 5.71
CA PRO A 99 -7.66 -0.51 6.06
C PRO A 99 -8.85 -0.47 5.09
N LEU A 100 -9.18 -1.62 4.50
CA LEU A 100 -10.39 -1.79 3.68
C LEU A 100 -11.56 -2.30 4.52
N HIS A 101 -11.26 -2.96 5.65
CA HIS A 101 -12.25 -3.45 6.59
C HIS A 101 -11.99 -2.91 8.01
N LYS A 102 -13.04 -2.51 8.73
CA LYS A 102 -12.92 -1.93 10.08
C LYS A 102 -12.19 -2.85 11.07
N ARG A 103 -12.32 -4.17 10.87
CA ARG A 103 -11.73 -5.20 11.75
C ARG A 103 -10.54 -5.92 11.12
N PHE A 104 -9.85 -5.31 10.15
CA PHE A 104 -8.76 -5.93 9.38
C PHE A 104 -7.71 -6.65 10.26
N ARG A 105 -7.33 -6.08 11.41
CA ARG A 105 -6.35 -6.70 12.34
C ARG A 105 -6.80 -8.06 12.86
N ARG A 106 -8.10 -8.24 13.09
CA ARG A 106 -8.67 -9.51 13.56
C ARG A 106 -8.72 -10.51 12.42
N GLU A 107 -9.19 -10.10 11.25
CA GLU A 107 -9.24 -10.95 10.04
C GLU A 107 -7.83 -11.47 9.68
N LEU A 108 -6.80 -10.64 9.81
CA LEU A 108 -5.42 -11.05 9.56
C LEU A 108 -4.81 -11.99 10.63
N ARG A 109 -5.40 -12.05 11.83
CA ARG A 109 -4.90 -12.88 12.95
C ARG A 109 -5.65 -14.20 13.13
N THR A 110 -6.89 -14.30 12.65
CA THR A 110 -7.79 -15.41 12.96
C THR A 110 -7.78 -16.41 11.81
N SER A 111 -7.00 -17.48 11.93
CA SER A 111 -7.09 -18.73 11.18
C SER A 111 -6.35 -19.82 11.94
#